data_AF-A0A957UGQ3-F1
#
_entry.id   AF-A0A957UGQ3-F1
#
_cell.length_a   1.000
_cell.length_b   1.000
_cell.length_c   1.000
_cell.angle_alpha   90.00
_cell.angle_beta   90.00
_cell.angle_gamma   90.00
#
_symmetry.space_group_name_H-M   'P 1'
#
loop_
_entity.id
_entity.type
_entity.pdbx_description
1 polymer ?
#
loop_
_entity_poly.entity_id
_entity_poly.type
_entity_poly.pdbx_seq_one_letter_code
_entity_poly.pdbx_strand_id
1 'polypeptide(L)' 'MLKKQNMNKEKKVKVTFVVAGNTDNVSVVGDFNQWDPSADPLKKRSNGTRSASVVLEPNQRYAFRYYKECGEWFNDEAA' A
#
# COMPACT_ATOMS: atom_id res chain seq x y z
N MET A 1 5.18 -6.25 -2.91
CA MET A 1 4.79 -6.22 -4.34
C MET A 1 3.78 -5.10 -4.58
N LEU A 2 3.98 -4.34 -5.66
CA LEU A 2 3.10 -3.25 -6.07
C LEU A 2 2.33 -3.60 -7.36
N LYS A 3 1.02 -3.38 -7.38
CA LYS A 3 0.21 -3.47 -8.61
C LYS A 3 -0.39 -2.11 -8.96
N LYS A 4 -0.16 -1.62 -10.18
CA LYS A 4 -0.73 -0.36 -10.69
C LYS A 4 -1.79 -0.65 -11.73
N GLN A 5 -2.92 0.03 -11.65
CA GLN A 5 -4.02 -0.07 -12.60
C GLN A 5 -4.49 1.34 -12.98
N ASN A 6 -4.37 1.69 -14.26
CA ASN A 6 -4.85 2.97 -14.76
C ASN A 6 -6.38 2.97 -14.87
N MET A 7 -7.01 3.98 -14.28
CA MET A 7 -8.45 4.21 -14.33
C MET A 7 -8.74 5.26 -15.40
N ASN A 8 -8.74 4.83 -16.67
CA ASN A 8 -8.79 5.73 -17.84
C ASN A 8 -9.98 6.69 -17.85
N LYS A 9 -11.14 6.28 -17.30
CA LYS A 9 -12.34 7.14 -17.20
C LYS A 9 -12.16 8.29 -16.22
N GLU A 10 -11.47 8.04 -15.11
CA GLU A 10 -11.32 8.98 -14.00
C GLU A 10 -9.98 9.73 -14.04
N LYS A 11 -9.10 9.40 -15.01
CA LYS A 11 -7.72 9.90 -15.10
C LYS A 11 -6.94 9.69 -13.80
N LYS A 12 -7.19 8.59 -13.08
CA LYS A 12 -6.49 8.22 -11.84
C LYS A 12 -5.70 6.93 -12.00
N VAL A 13 -4.79 6.65 -11.06
CA VAL A 13 -4.07 5.38 -10.97
C VAL A 13 -4.42 4.70 -9.65
N LYS A 14 -5.03 3.53 -9.72
CA LYS A 14 -5.21 2.68 -8.55
C LYS A 14 -3.93 1.90 -8.30
N VAL A 15 -3.35 2.11 -7.12
CA VAL A 15 -2.15 1.40 -6.67
C VAL A 15 -2.57 0.43 -5.58
N THR A 16 -2.22 -0.85 -5.73
CA THR A 16 -2.49 -1.90 -4.75
C THR A 16 -1.18 -2.43 -4.20
N PHE A 17 -1.02 -2.28 -2.90
CA PHE A 17 0.11 -2.77 -2.12
C PHE A 17 -0.18 -4.18 -1.64
N VAL A 18 0.76 -5.10 -1.79
CA VAL A 18 0.60 -6.51 -1.43
C VAL A 18 1.83 -6.99 -0.67
N VAL A 19 1.59 -7.58 0.51
CA VAL A 19 2.61 -8.25 1.32
C VAL A 19 2.18 -9.68 1.63
N ALA A 20 3.15 -10.53 2.00
CA ALA A 20 2.89 -11.92 2.38
C ALA A 20 2.00 -11.98 3.63
N GLY A 21 1.01 -12.88 3.65
CA GLY A 21 0.02 -12.95 4.72
C GLY A 21 0.51 -13.57 6.03
N ASN A 22 1.72 -14.12 6.06
CA ASN A 22 2.43 -14.50 7.28
C ASN A 22 3.03 -13.30 8.03
N THR A 23 2.95 -12.09 7.45
CA THR A 23 3.34 -10.86 8.14
C THR A 23 2.24 -10.48 9.13
N ASP A 24 2.65 -9.85 10.23
CA ASP A 24 1.77 -9.22 11.24
C ASP A 24 0.80 -8.21 10.60
N ASN A 25 -0.02 -7.55 11.42
CA ASN A 25 -0.79 -6.43 10.91
C ASN A 25 0.15 -5.33 10.41
N VAL A 26 -0.03 -4.97 9.14
CA VAL A 26 0.79 -4.01 8.43
C VAL A 26 -0.11 -2.95 7.84
N SER A 27 0.32 -1.70 7.90
CA SER A 27 -0.24 -0.58 7.16
C SER A 27 0.72 -0.12 6.08
N VAL A 28 0.18 0.39 4.98
CA VAL A 28 0.96 1.17 4.02
C VAL A 28 0.86 2.64 4.40
N VAL A 29 2.00 3.32 4.38
CA VAL A 29 2.13 4.68 4.87
C VAL A 29 2.92 5.48 3.85
N GLY A 30 2.46 6.67 3.50
CA GLY A 30 3.13 7.47 2.49
C GLY A 30 2.51 8.83 2.28
N ASP A 31 2.95 9.52 1.24
CA ASP A 31 2.51 10.90 0.97
C ASP A 31 0.99 11.02 0.79
N PHE A 32 0.35 9.98 0.24
CA PHE A 32 -1.09 9.92 0.00
C PHE A 32 -1.94 9.83 1.27
N ASN A 33 -1.36 9.49 2.41
CA ASN A 33 -2.04 9.44 3.70
C ASN A 33 -1.31 10.23 4.79
N GLN A 34 -0.50 11.22 4.39
CA GLN A 34 0.22 12.10 5.32
C GLN A 34 1.11 11.35 6.31
N TRP A 35 1.61 10.19 5.91
CA TRP A 35 2.41 9.32 6.76
C TRP A 35 1.71 8.81 8.03
N ASP A 36 0.37 8.66 8.00
CA ASP A 36 -0.44 8.11 9.09
C ASP A 36 -0.52 6.56 9.04
N PRO A 37 0.03 5.82 10.02
CA PRO A 37 -0.05 4.36 10.08
C PRO A 37 -1.45 3.79 10.31
N SER A 38 -2.41 4.61 10.76
CA SER A 38 -3.78 4.18 11.03
C SER A 38 -4.69 4.30 9.80
N ALA A 39 -4.29 5.06 8.79
CA ALA A 39 -5.13 5.41 7.65
C ALA A 39 -5.38 4.22 6.69
N ASP A 40 -4.33 3.46 6.35
CA ASP A 40 -4.41 2.41 5.33
C ASP A 40 -3.85 1.05 5.79
N PRO A 41 -4.54 0.34 6.71
CA PRO A 41 -4.18 -1.02 7.11
C PRO A 41 -4.42 -2.04 5.97
N LEU A 42 -3.47 -2.95 5.77
CA LEU A 42 -3.58 -4.02 4.77
C LEU A 42 -4.50 -5.13 5.29
N LYS A 43 -5.52 -5.43 4.48
CA LYS A 43 -6.52 -6.46 4.78
C LYS A 43 -6.04 -7.84 4.32
N LYS A 44 -6.20 -8.85 5.19
CA LYS A 44 -5.94 -10.25 4.85
C LYS A 44 -6.87 -10.70 3.72
N ARG A 45 -6.32 -11.43 2.76
CA ARG A 45 -7.01 -11.96 1.58
C ARG A 45 -7.02 -13.48 1.63
N SER A 46 -8.02 -14.09 0.99
CA SER A 46 -8.19 -15.55 0.93
C SER A 46 -7.02 -16.27 0.25
N ASN A 47 -6.28 -15.59 -0.62
CA ASN A 47 -5.10 -16.11 -1.31
C ASN A 47 -3.81 -16.11 -0.44
N GLY A 48 -3.92 -15.89 0.88
CA GLY A 48 -2.77 -15.89 1.78
C GLY A 48 -1.89 -14.64 1.72
N THR A 49 -2.37 -13.55 1.11
CA THR A 49 -1.68 -12.24 1.11
C THR A 49 -2.43 -11.21 1.96
N ARG A 50 -1.79 -10.08 2.26
CA ARG A 50 -2.44 -8.88 2.80
C ARG A 50 -2.36 -7.77 1.76
N SER A 51 -3.43 -7.00 1.56
CA SER A 51 -3.39 -5.90 0.60
C SER A 51 -4.26 -4.68 0.95
N ALA A 52 -3.77 -3.52 0.54
CA ALA A 52 -4.45 -2.23 0.58
C ALA A 52 -4.41 -1.59 -0.82
N SER A 53 -5.43 -0.80 -1.17
CA SER A 53 -5.49 -0.10 -2.45
C SER A 53 -5.75 1.38 -2.21
N VAL A 54 -4.94 2.23 -2.82
CA VAL A 54 -5.10 3.68 -2.83
C VAL A 54 -5.29 4.17 -4.26
N VAL A 55 -5.98 5.29 -4.43
CA VAL A 55 -6.19 5.92 -5.73
C VAL A 55 -5.41 7.22 -5.76
N LEU A 56 -4.47 7.33 -6.69
CA LEU A 56 -3.53 8.44 -6.79
C LEU A 56 -3.69 9.21 -8.09
N GLU A 57 -3.25 10.46 -8.07
CA GLU A 57 -3.14 11.26 -9.29
C GLU A 57 -1.99 10.74 -10.17
N PRO A 58 -2.18 10.63 -11.49
CA PRO A 58 -1.15 10.19 -12.42
C PRO A 58 -0.04 11.23 -12.51
N ASN A 59 1.13 10.81 -13.02
CA ASN A 59 2.29 11.69 -13.29
C ASN A 59 2.85 12.42 -12.06
N GLN A 60 2.59 11.91 -10.86
CA GLN A 60 3.19 12.39 -9.62
C GLN A 60 4.06 11.31 -8.98
N ARG A 61 5.03 11.73 -8.17
CA ARG A 61 5.87 10.84 -7.37
C ARG A 61 5.32 10.82 -5.96
N TYR A 62 5.18 9.61 -5.41
CA TYR A 62 4.74 9.37 -4.04
C TYR A 62 5.76 8.47 -3.36
N ALA A 63 6.24 8.87 -2.19
CA ALA A 63 6.99 8.03 -1.30
C ALA A 63 6.04 7.19 -0.43
N PHE A 64 6.46 5.98 -0.10
CA PHE A 64 5.73 5.10 0.80
C PHE A 64 6.66 4.15 1.55
N ARG A 65 6.17 3.57 2.63
CA ARG A 65 6.80 2.52 3.42
C ARG A 65 5.73 1.66 4.11
N TYR A 66 6.11 0.49 4.61
CA TYR A 66 5.23 -0.36 5.40
C TYR A 66 5.52 -0.23 6.89
N TYR A 67 4.47 -0.15 7.70
CA TYR A 67 4.54 -0.09 9.15
C TYR A 67 3.87 -1.31 9.76
N LYS A 68 4.60 -2.07 10.58
CA LYS A 68 4.04 -3.19 11.36
C LYS A 68 3.46 -2.66 12.67
N GLU A 69 2.42 -3.32 13.17
CA GLU A 69 1.83 -3.04 14.49
C GLU A 69 2.86 -3.16 15.64
N CYS A 70 3.92 -3.96 15.46
CA CYS A 70 5.02 -4.06 16.43
C CYS A 70 5.99 -2.86 16.44
N GLY A 71 5.73 -1.81 15.64
CA GLY A 71 6.54 -0.59 15.60
C GLY A 71 7.68 -0.60 14.58
N GLU A 72 7.76 -1.63 13.75
CA GLU A 72 8.84 -1.78 12.77
C GLU A 72 8.47 -1.23 11.39
N TRP A 73 9.44 -0.56 10.77
CA TRP A 73 9.35 -0.09 9.41
C TRP A 73 10.10 -1.01 8.45
N PHE A 74 9.48 -1.38 7.33
CA PHE A 74 10.14 -2.15 6.28
C PHE A 74 9.76 -1.64 4.88
N ASN A 75 10.61 -1.95 3.91
CA ASN A 75 10.45 -1.54 2.53
C ASN A 75 9.87 -2.68 1.70
N ASP A 76 9.25 -2.33 0.58
CA ASP A 76 9.00 -3.32 -0.47
C ASP A 76 10.34 -3.64 -1.15
N GLU A 77 10.74 -4.90 -1.17
CA GLU A 77 11.98 -5.31 -1.85
C GLU A 77 11.89 -5.18 -3.38
N ALA A 78 10.68 -5.00 -3.92
CA ALA A 78 10.40 -4.96 -5.35
C ALA A 78 9.88 -3.59 -5.86
N ALA A 79 9.96 -2.53 -5.04
CA ALA A 79 9.46 -1.19 -5.40
C ALA A 79 10.46 -0.31 -6.15
#